data_AF-A0A358A109-F1
#
_entry.id   AF-A0A358A109-F1
#
_cell.length_a   1.000
_cell.length_b   1.000
_cell.length_c   1.000
_cell.angle_alpha   90.00
_cell.angle_beta   90.00
_cell.angle_gamma   90.00
#
_symmetry.space_group_name_H-M   'P 1'
#
loop_
_entity.id
_entity.type
_entity.pdbx_description
1 polymer ?
#
loop_
_entity_poly.entity_id
_entity_poly.type
_entity_poly.pdbx_seq_one_letter_code
_entity_poly.pdbx_strand_id
1 'polypeptide(L)'
;AEHNAWRADLAQTIAGGRTVRALRLSSRPPKAGAPLPVDMAERLATAASESLTSEVTSDRYATVIDAVAFSPVRTQVKAQGVPAKPSDELTKVVTKLAGRIPQIAALFGIEEPAQKPRGKGKRPTPPPPPQSAAPAPAPEPAPVPAEPAAPAADEEE
;
A
#
# COMPACT_ATOMS: atom_id res chain seq x y z
N ALA A 1 -1.99 -21.79 18.34
CA ALA A 1 -3.07 -22.63 17.78
C ALA A 1 -3.66 -22.01 16.51
N GLU A 2 -4.07 -20.74 16.55
CA GLU A 2 -4.79 -20.06 15.47
C GLU A 2 -4.05 -20.05 14.12
N HIS A 3 -2.72 -19.86 14.12
CA HIS A 3 -1.92 -19.89 12.89
C HIS A 3 -1.92 -21.27 12.21
N ASN A 4 -1.91 -22.36 12.98
CA ASN A 4 -2.01 -23.71 12.42
C ASN A 4 -3.42 -24.01 11.91
N ALA A 5 -4.46 -23.51 12.58
CA ALA A 5 -5.84 -23.61 12.10
C ALA A 5 -6.04 -22.88 10.77
N TRP A 6 -5.48 -21.67 10.63
CA TRP A 6 -5.47 -20.93 9.37
C TRP A 6 -4.76 -21.71 8.24
N ARG A 7 -3.59 -22.33 8.53
CA ARG A 7 -2.88 -23.18 7.57
C ARG A 7 -3.69 -24.39 7.15
N ALA A 8 -4.37 -25.04 8.09
CA ALA A 8 -5.23 -26.19 7.82
C ALA A 8 -6.45 -25.80 6.96
N ASP A 9 -7.10 -24.67 7.27
CA ASP A 9 -8.21 -24.13 6.48
C ASP A 9 -7.77 -23.76 5.06
N LEU A 10 -6.57 -23.18 4.92
CA LEU A 10 -5.97 -22.88 3.62
C LEU A 10 -5.70 -24.14 2.82
N ALA A 11 -5.07 -25.16 3.43
CA ALA A 11 -4.81 -26.44 2.78
C ALA A 11 -6.12 -27.13 2.34
N GLN A 12 -7.15 -27.13 3.18
CA GLN A 12 -8.46 -27.70 2.84
C GLN A 12 -9.15 -26.91 1.72
N THR A 13 -9.01 -25.59 1.71
CA THR A 13 -9.59 -24.73 0.66
C THR A 13 -8.91 -24.95 -0.69
N ILE A 14 -7.58 -25.10 -0.70
CA ILE A 14 -6.80 -25.46 -1.89
C ILE A 14 -7.22 -26.85 -2.39
N ALA A 15 -7.26 -27.86 -1.50
CA ALA A 15 -7.67 -29.22 -1.85
C ALA A 15 -9.11 -29.30 -2.39
N GLY A 16 -10.00 -28.43 -1.91
CA GLY A 16 -11.37 -28.31 -2.40
C GLY A 16 -11.53 -27.53 -3.70
N GLY A 17 -10.44 -27.13 -4.38
CA GLY A 17 -10.49 -26.39 -5.65
C GLY A 17 -11.07 -24.98 -5.56
N ARG A 18 -11.15 -24.41 -4.35
CA ARG A 18 -11.74 -23.08 -4.11
C ARG A 18 -10.67 -21.98 -4.21
N THR A 19 -10.07 -21.84 -5.39
CA THR A 19 -8.90 -20.99 -5.66
C THR A 19 -9.06 -19.55 -5.18
N VAL A 20 -10.18 -18.88 -5.50
CA VAL A 20 -10.44 -17.48 -5.09
C VAL A 20 -10.50 -17.34 -3.56
N ARG A 21 -11.15 -18.30 -2.89
CA ARG A 21 -11.26 -18.28 -1.42
C ARG A 21 -9.90 -18.54 -0.77
N ALA A 22 -9.11 -19.47 -1.32
CA ALA A 22 -7.75 -19.74 -0.85
C ALA A 22 -6.85 -18.51 -1.01
N LEU A 23 -6.90 -17.82 -2.16
CA LEU A 23 -6.17 -16.59 -2.39
C LEU A 23 -6.53 -15.51 -1.37
N ARG A 24 -7.82 -15.28 -1.12
CA ARG A 24 -8.27 -14.29 -0.13
C ARG A 24 -7.87 -14.64 1.31
N LEU A 25 -7.91 -15.93 1.66
CA LEU A 25 -7.47 -16.41 2.96
C LEU A 25 -5.94 -16.25 3.14
N SER A 26 -5.17 -16.44 2.07
CA SER A 26 -3.72 -16.23 2.07
C SER A 26 -3.31 -14.79 2.35
N SER A 27 -4.13 -13.82 1.94
CA SER A 27 -3.90 -12.38 2.14
C SER A 27 -4.24 -11.88 3.54
N ARG A 28 -4.88 -12.69 4.38
CA ARG A 28 -5.34 -12.31 5.72
C ARG A 28 -4.77 -13.24 6.79
N PRO A 29 -3.44 -13.28 6.97
CA PRO A 29 -2.86 -14.09 8.02
C PRO A 29 -3.28 -13.55 9.39
N PRO A 30 -3.57 -14.41 10.38
CA PRO A 30 -3.97 -13.98 11.72
C PRO A 30 -2.87 -13.15 12.41
N LYS A 31 -1.61 -13.31 11.98
CA LYS A 31 -0.49 -12.48 12.40
C LYS A 31 0.11 -11.81 11.17
N ALA A 32 0.07 -10.48 11.14
CA ALA A 32 0.64 -9.70 10.05
C ALA A 32 2.11 -10.09 9.82
N GLY A 33 2.45 -10.43 8.57
CA GLY A 33 3.80 -10.81 8.19
C GLY A 33 4.19 -12.27 8.47
N ALA A 34 3.28 -13.13 8.93
CA ALA A 34 3.57 -14.56 9.01
C ALA A 34 3.80 -15.13 7.59
N PRO A 35 4.99 -15.70 7.30
CA PRO A 35 5.32 -16.14 5.96
C PRO A 35 4.46 -17.35 5.56
N LEU A 36 3.93 -17.29 4.34
CA LEU A 36 3.26 -18.42 3.70
C LEU A 36 4.32 -19.51 3.39
N PRO A 37 4.11 -20.78 3.77
CA PRO A 37 5.01 -21.86 3.41
C PRO A 37 5.18 -21.97 1.90
N VAL A 38 6.39 -22.24 1.41
CA VAL A 38 6.70 -22.27 -0.03
C VAL A 38 5.86 -23.30 -0.78
N ASP A 39 5.73 -24.53 -0.27
CA ASP A 39 4.91 -25.58 -0.88
C ASP A 39 3.43 -25.16 -1.02
N MET A 40 2.86 -24.47 -0.02
CA MET A 40 1.50 -23.93 -0.14
C MET A 40 1.42 -22.79 -1.14
N ALA A 41 2.43 -21.92 -1.18
CA ALA A 41 2.51 -20.84 -2.13
C ALA A 41 2.56 -21.37 -3.58
N GLU A 42 3.36 -22.39 -3.84
CA GLU A 42 3.50 -23.03 -5.15
C GLU A 42 2.20 -23.71 -5.59
N ARG A 43 1.54 -24.46 -4.70
CA ARG A 43 0.22 -25.08 -4.97
C ARG A 43 -0.83 -24.02 -5.27
N LEU A 44 -0.85 -22.93 -4.52
CA LEU A 44 -1.79 -21.82 -4.73
C LEU A 44 -1.51 -21.09 -6.05
N ALA A 45 -0.24 -20.86 -6.37
CA ALA A 45 0.17 -20.23 -7.62
C ALA A 45 -0.18 -21.10 -8.84
N THR A 46 0.00 -22.41 -8.73
CA THR A 46 -0.37 -23.39 -9.76
C THR A 46 -1.88 -23.39 -9.98
N ALA A 47 -2.67 -23.56 -8.92
CA ALA A 47 -4.13 -23.56 -9.01
C ALA A 47 -4.69 -22.23 -9.55
N ALA A 48 -4.06 -21.09 -9.20
CA ALA A 48 -4.42 -19.79 -9.75
C ALA A 48 -4.09 -19.67 -11.24
N SER A 49 -2.93 -20.19 -11.67
CA SER A 49 -2.51 -20.20 -13.07
C SER A 49 -3.44 -21.08 -13.93
N GLU A 50 -3.82 -22.25 -13.43
CA GLU A 50 -4.80 -23.15 -14.07
C GLU A 50 -6.21 -22.56 -14.14
N SER A 51 -6.56 -21.65 -13.22
CA SER A 51 -7.85 -20.94 -13.24
C SER A 51 -7.87 -19.75 -14.22
N LEU A 52 -6.72 -19.36 -14.77
CA LEU A 52 -6.57 -18.23 -15.69
C LEU A 52 -6.31 -18.75 -17.11
N THR A 53 -7.34 -19.34 -17.71
CA THR A 53 -7.32 -19.88 -19.07
C THR A 53 -8.30 -19.16 -19.99
N SER A 54 -8.14 -19.36 -21.30
CA SER A 54 -9.01 -18.77 -22.33
C SER A 54 -10.46 -19.28 -22.30
N GLU A 55 -10.69 -20.43 -21.68
CA GLU A 55 -12.01 -21.09 -21.58
C GLU A 55 -12.88 -20.50 -20.46
N VAL A 56 -12.28 -19.71 -19.56
CA VAL A 56 -12.98 -19.14 -18.41
C VAL A 56 -13.71 -17.86 -18.81
N THR A 57 -14.91 -17.67 -18.25
CA THR A 57 -15.70 -16.45 -18.48
C THR A 57 -15.00 -15.21 -17.92
N SER A 58 -15.20 -14.07 -18.57
CA SER A 58 -14.57 -12.80 -18.18
C SER A 58 -14.87 -12.37 -16.74
N ASP A 59 -16.08 -12.64 -16.23
CA ASP A 59 -16.46 -12.38 -14.84
C ASP A 59 -15.66 -13.21 -13.83
N ARG A 60 -15.56 -14.53 -14.10
CA ARG A 60 -14.78 -15.44 -13.26
C ARG A 60 -13.29 -15.10 -13.33
N TYR A 61 -12.79 -14.76 -14.52
CA TYR A 61 -11.41 -14.35 -14.73
C TYR A 61 -11.09 -13.05 -13.96
N ALA A 62 -11.98 -12.04 -14.00
CA ALA A 62 -11.84 -10.81 -13.22
C ALA A 62 -11.80 -11.08 -11.71
N THR A 63 -12.66 -11.97 -11.23
CA THR A 63 -12.72 -12.37 -9.82
C THR A 63 -11.41 -13.05 -9.35
N VAL A 64 -10.84 -13.91 -10.18
CA VAL A 64 -9.55 -14.56 -9.88
C VAL A 64 -8.43 -13.53 -9.86
N ILE A 65 -8.38 -12.64 -10.86
CA ILE A 65 -7.38 -11.56 -10.93
C ILE A 65 -7.45 -10.63 -9.71
N ASP A 66 -8.65 -10.23 -9.28
CA ASP A 66 -8.83 -9.41 -8.09
C ASP A 66 -8.22 -10.10 -6.86
N ALA A 67 -8.49 -11.39 -6.66
CA ALA A 67 -7.92 -12.14 -5.55
C ALA A 67 -6.39 -12.32 -5.67
N VAL A 68 -5.87 -12.57 -6.87
CA VAL A 68 -4.43 -12.70 -7.12
C VAL A 68 -3.71 -11.39 -6.82
N ALA A 69 -4.25 -10.23 -7.21
CA ALA A 69 -3.58 -8.94 -7.04
C ALA A 69 -3.29 -8.58 -5.58
N PHE A 70 -4.06 -9.11 -4.62
CA PHE A 70 -3.84 -8.92 -3.18
C PHE A 70 -3.16 -10.11 -2.50
N SER A 71 -2.82 -11.16 -3.25
CA SER A 71 -2.17 -12.35 -2.70
C SER A 71 -0.64 -12.19 -2.64
N PRO A 72 0.05 -12.82 -1.66
CA PRO A 72 1.50 -12.89 -1.64
C PRO A 72 2.09 -13.64 -2.85
N VAL A 73 1.35 -14.55 -3.49
CA VAL A 73 1.85 -15.36 -4.63
C VAL A 73 1.70 -14.69 -5.99
N ARG A 74 1.24 -13.43 -6.02
CA ARG A 74 0.93 -12.69 -7.25
C ARG A 74 2.07 -12.61 -8.27
N THR A 75 3.33 -12.70 -7.84
CA THR A 75 4.51 -12.69 -8.71
C THR A 75 4.80 -14.05 -9.35
N GLN A 76 4.28 -15.14 -8.77
CA GLN A 76 4.48 -16.52 -9.24
C GLN A 76 3.38 -16.96 -10.21
N VAL A 77 2.20 -16.34 -10.15
CA VAL A 77 1.05 -16.67 -11.01
C VAL A 77 1.31 -16.23 -12.45
N LYS A 78 1.10 -17.16 -13.40
CA LYS A 78 1.19 -16.93 -14.84
C LYS A 78 -0.13 -17.37 -15.49
N ALA A 79 -0.87 -16.42 -16.05
CA ALA A 79 -2.06 -16.76 -16.82
C ALA A 79 -1.67 -17.59 -18.06
N GLN A 80 -2.42 -18.66 -18.32
CA GLN A 80 -2.20 -19.55 -19.46
C GLN A 80 -2.73 -18.94 -20.77
N GLY A 81 -3.74 -18.07 -20.67
CA GLY A 81 -4.28 -17.38 -21.83
C GLY A 81 -5.28 -16.31 -21.45
N VAL A 82 -5.59 -15.45 -22.42
CA VAL A 82 -6.63 -14.42 -22.29
C VAL A 82 -7.98 -15.05 -22.65
N PRO A 83 -9.08 -14.75 -21.91
CA PRO A 83 -10.42 -15.18 -22.27
C PRO A 83 -10.77 -14.86 -23.72
N ALA A 84 -11.42 -15.79 -24.44
CA ALA A 84 -11.74 -15.60 -25.86
C ALA A 84 -12.64 -14.37 -26.14
N LYS A 85 -13.41 -13.93 -25.14
CA LYS A 85 -14.29 -12.76 -25.24
C LYS A 85 -14.10 -11.85 -24.03
N PRO A 86 -13.02 -11.05 -23.98
CA PRO A 86 -12.77 -10.16 -22.86
C PRO A 86 -13.86 -9.08 -22.80
N SER A 87 -14.48 -8.91 -21.63
CA SER A 87 -15.45 -7.84 -21.42
C SER A 87 -14.74 -6.52 -21.12
N ASP A 88 -15.38 -5.40 -21.41
CA ASP A 88 -14.84 -4.07 -21.09
C ASP A 88 -14.58 -3.89 -19.57
N GLU A 89 -15.45 -4.46 -18.74
CA GLU A 89 -15.27 -4.53 -17.29
C GLU A 89 -14.01 -5.30 -16.88
N LEU A 90 -13.71 -6.43 -17.54
CA LEU A 90 -12.47 -7.16 -17.29
C LEU A 90 -11.25 -6.29 -17.61
N THR A 91 -11.25 -5.64 -18.78
CA THR A 91 -10.14 -4.76 -19.20
C THR A 91 -9.94 -3.62 -18.21
N LYS A 92 -11.01 -3.00 -17.71
CA LYS A 92 -10.95 -1.97 -16.65
C LYS A 92 -10.32 -2.50 -15.36
N VAL A 93 -10.71 -3.70 -14.92
CA VAL A 93 -10.15 -4.34 -13.72
C VAL A 93 -8.66 -4.63 -13.90
N VAL A 94 -8.26 -5.21 -15.03
CA VAL A 94 -6.85 -5.49 -15.34
C VAL A 94 -6.04 -4.19 -15.39
N THR A 95 -6.57 -3.13 -16.00
CA THR A 95 -5.92 -1.81 -16.07
C THR A 95 -5.70 -1.23 -14.68
N LYS A 96 -6.72 -1.29 -13.81
CA LYS A 96 -6.65 -0.82 -12.42
C LYS A 96 -5.61 -1.59 -11.60
N LEU A 97 -5.41 -2.87 -11.91
CA LEU A 97 -4.52 -3.77 -11.17
C LEU A 97 -3.15 -3.95 -11.83
N ALA A 98 -2.89 -3.31 -12.97
CA ALA A 98 -1.67 -3.51 -13.77
C ALA A 98 -0.38 -3.38 -12.95
N GLY A 99 -0.27 -2.34 -12.09
CA GLY A 99 0.91 -2.14 -11.24
C GLY A 99 1.11 -3.20 -10.13
N ARG A 100 0.15 -4.10 -9.89
CA ARG A 100 0.28 -5.23 -8.95
C ARG A 100 0.49 -6.57 -9.65
N ILE A 101 0.05 -6.69 -10.89
CA ILE A 101 0.11 -7.92 -11.70
C ILE A 101 0.63 -7.61 -13.12
N PRO A 102 1.85 -7.08 -13.25
CA PRO A 102 2.38 -6.61 -14.53
C PRO A 102 2.45 -7.71 -15.58
N GLN A 103 2.77 -8.95 -15.18
CA GLN A 103 2.89 -10.07 -16.10
C GLN A 103 1.54 -10.49 -16.72
N ILE A 104 0.42 -10.25 -16.03
CA ILE A 104 -0.91 -10.54 -16.57
C ILE A 104 -1.39 -9.36 -17.42
N ALA A 105 -1.14 -8.12 -16.99
CA ALA A 105 -1.50 -6.92 -17.76
C ALA A 105 -0.83 -6.88 -19.15
N ALA A 106 0.42 -7.34 -19.23
CA ALA A 106 1.14 -7.49 -20.49
C ALA A 106 0.40 -8.38 -21.52
N LEU A 107 -0.29 -9.44 -21.07
CA LEU A 107 -1.06 -10.32 -21.96
C LEU A 107 -2.29 -9.63 -22.56
N PHE A 108 -2.82 -8.61 -21.88
CA PHE A 108 -3.92 -7.79 -22.37
C PHE A 108 -3.44 -6.61 -23.24
N GLY A 109 -2.13 -6.51 -23.51
CA GLY A 109 -1.54 -5.36 -24.20
C GLY A 109 -1.61 -4.06 -23.39
N ILE A 110 -1.91 -4.15 -22.09
CA ILE A 110 -1.89 -3.03 -21.17
C ILE A 110 -0.45 -2.91 -20.68
N GLU A 111 0.39 -2.29 -21.51
CA GLU A 111 1.69 -1.84 -21.08
C GLU A 111 1.47 -0.75 -20.02
N GLU A 112 2.00 -0.94 -18.82
CA GLU A 112 2.00 0.12 -17.80
C GLU A 112 2.51 1.39 -18.49
N PRO A 113 1.77 2.52 -18.47
CA PRO A 113 2.40 3.78 -18.81
C PRO A 113 3.49 3.95 -17.76
N ALA A 114 4.74 3.70 -18.17
CA ALA A 114 5.94 3.89 -17.37
C ALA A 114 5.71 5.15 -16.56
N GLN A 115 5.59 4.99 -15.23
CA GLN A 115 5.08 6.01 -14.31
C GLN A 115 5.56 7.38 -14.79
N LYS A 116 4.66 8.17 -15.40
CA LYS A 116 5.02 9.50 -15.88
C LYS A 116 5.59 10.18 -14.64
N PRO A 117 6.89 10.56 -14.61
CA PRO A 117 7.52 11.00 -13.37
C PRO A 117 6.65 12.12 -12.86
N ARG A 118 5.95 11.89 -11.75
CA ARG A 118 5.14 12.90 -11.09
C ARG A 118 6.11 14.04 -10.86
N GLY A 119 5.95 15.09 -11.65
CA GLY A 119 6.91 16.19 -11.75
C GLY A 119 7.31 16.54 -10.34
N LYS A 120 8.62 16.50 -10.09
CA LYS A 120 9.21 16.92 -8.83
C LYS A 120 8.73 18.36 -8.63
N GLY A 121 7.68 18.54 -7.84
CA GLY A 121 7.17 19.86 -7.50
C GLY A 121 8.28 20.55 -6.75
N LYS A 122 9.09 21.34 -7.46
CA LYS A 122 9.98 22.32 -6.85
C LYS A 122 9.05 23.36 -6.24
N ARG A 123 8.65 23.13 -4.99
CA ARG A 123 8.11 24.19 -4.16
C ARG A 123 9.30 25.12 -3.90
N PRO A 124 9.32 26.36 -4.40
CA PRO A 124 10.39 27.29 -4.03
C PRO A 124 10.32 27.46 -2.51
N THR A 125 11.40 27.11 -1.82
CA THR A 125 11.56 27.46 -0.41
C THR A 125 11.58 28.99 -0.34
N PRO A 126 10.71 29.64 0.46
CA PRO A 126 10.84 31.06 0.69
C PRO A 126 12.19 31.37 1.35
N PRO A 127 12.85 32.49 1.01
CA PRO A 127 14.13 32.84 1.62
C PRO A 127 13.95 33.08 3.12
N PRO A 128 14.94 32.71 3.94
CA PRO A 128 14.91 33.00 5.38
C PRO A 128 14.91 34.52 5.61
N PRO A 129 14.21 35.02 6.65
CA PRO A 129 14.27 36.43 7.01
C PRO A 129 15.71 36.80 7.46
N PRO A 130 16.16 38.05 7.22
CA PRO A 130 17.49 38.48 7.63
C PRO A 130 17.61 38.43 9.16
N GLN A 131 18.55 37.62 9.65
CA GLN A 131 18.97 37.65 11.03
C GLN A 131 19.67 38.98 11.29
N SER A 132 19.01 39.86 12.02
CA SER A 132 19.62 41.06 12.61
C SER A 132 20.83 40.64 13.43
N ALA A 133 22.01 40.93 12.91
CA ALA A 133 23.27 40.77 13.61
C ALA A 133 23.37 41.85 14.71
N ALA A 134 23.48 41.37 15.95
CA ALA A 134 24.18 41.95 17.10
C ALA A 134 23.85 43.39 17.56
N PRO A 135 23.43 43.57 18.82
CA PRO A 135 23.41 44.86 19.49
C PRO A 135 24.74 45.16 20.20
N ALA A 136 25.34 46.32 19.91
CA ALA A 136 26.21 47.11 20.80
C ALA A 136 26.50 48.46 20.12
N PRO A 137 26.68 49.61 20.81
CA PRO A 137 26.70 49.85 22.27
C PRO A 137 25.64 50.88 22.76
N ALA A 138 25.41 50.89 24.07
CA ALA A 138 24.76 51.96 24.87
C ALA A 138 25.57 53.29 24.74
N PRO A 139 25.05 54.52 25.06
CA PRO A 139 24.31 54.87 26.30
C PRO A 139 23.17 55.94 26.18
N GLU A 140 22.30 55.97 27.21
CA GLU A 140 21.56 57.11 27.85
C GLU A 140 20.79 58.14 26.94
N PRO A 141 19.56 58.63 27.29
CA PRO A 141 19.13 59.01 28.64
C PRO A 141 17.69 58.67 29.08
N ALA A 142 17.55 58.72 30.41
CA ALA A 142 16.33 58.70 31.24
C ALA A 142 15.26 59.72 30.75
N PRO A 143 13.96 59.61 31.12
CA PRO A 143 13.52 59.58 32.52
C PRO A 143 12.34 58.64 32.87
N VAL A 144 12.35 58.27 34.15
CA VAL A 144 11.25 57.80 35.01
C VAL A 144 10.01 58.73 34.91
N PRO A 145 8.77 58.26 35.17
CA PRO A 145 8.25 58.06 36.55
C PRO A 145 7.44 56.74 36.73
N ALA A 146 7.66 56.01 37.83
CA ALA A 146 6.86 55.99 39.07
C ALA A 146 5.44 55.41 38.88
N GLU A 147 5.20 54.14 39.24
CA GLU A 147 4.56 53.67 40.51
C GLU A 147 3.03 53.94 40.54
N PRO A 148 2.14 53.17 41.23
CA PRO A 148 2.48 52.29 42.35
C PRO A 148 1.66 51.01 42.64
N ALA A 149 2.21 50.31 43.65
CA ALA A 149 1.53 49.58 44.74
C ALA A 149 0.85 48.23 44.47
N ALA A 150 1.42 47.18 45.07
CA ALA A 150 0.86 46.60 46.31
C ALA A 150 1.88 45.63 46.98
N PRO A 151 2.39 45.96 48.19
CA PRO A 151 3.23 45.11 49.03
C PRO A 151 2.40 44.32 50.06
N ALA A 152 2.93 43.19 50.54
CA ALA A 152 2.46 42.54 51.76
C ALA A 152 3.62 41.81 52.47
N ALA A 153 4.03 42.41 53.62
CA ALA A 153 4.59 41.82 54.84
C ALA A 153 5.97 41.10 54.77
N ASP A 154 6.91 41.23 55.70
CA ASP A 154 6.81 41.52 57.14
C ASP A 154 8.21 41.78 57.78
N GLU A 155 8.22 42.63 58.82
CA GLU A 155 9.06 42.69 60.05
C GLU A 155 10.62 42.56 60.11
N GLU A 156 11.19 43.55 60.83
CA GLU A 156 12.25 43.51 61.87
C GLU A 156 13.47 42.56 61.77
N GLU A 157 14.68 43.15 61.65
CA GLU A 157 15.66 43.36 62.75
C GLU A 157 16.72 44.40 62.36
#